data_AF-A0A662T2W2-F1
#
_entry.id   AF-A0A662T2W2-F1
#
_cell.length_a   1.000
_cell.length_b   1.000
_cell.length_c   1.000
_cell.angle_alpha   90.00
_cell.angle_beta   90.00
_cell.angle_gamma   90.00
#
_symmetry.space_group_name_H-M   'P 1'
#
loop_
_entity.id
_entity.type
_entity.pdbx_description
1 polymer ?
#
loop_
_entity_poly.entity_id
_entity_poly.type
_entity_poly.pdbx_seq_one_letter_code
_entity_poly.pdbx_strand_id
1 'polypeptide(L)'
;YKGYKLYIVDLPGTYSLTAYSPEELIARNYIIEERPDVVVDVVDASNLERNLYLTIQLLELGANLVIALNKVDLAEDNGLEVDPKKLEELLGVPVVPTIAPKKQGMKKLCEAILKVAGVKA
;
A
#
# COMPACT_ATOMS: atom_id res chain seq x y z
N TYR A 1 -18.81 0.23 0.48
CA TYR A 1 -18.44 0.07 -0.94
C TYR A 1 -18.92 -1.31 -1.42
N LYS A 2 -19.71 -1.40 -2.51
CA LYS A 2 -20.30 -2.66 -3.02
C LYS A 2 -20.99 -3.53 -1.94
N GLY A 3 -21.78 -2.93 -1.06
CA GLY A 3 -22.47 -3.64 0.03
C GLY A 3 -21.63 -3.90 1.30
N TYR A 4 -20.31 -3.70 1.25
CA TYR A 4 -19.42 -3.85 2.41
C TYR A 4 -19.18 -2.53 3.13
N LYS A 5 -19.10 -2.56 4.46
CA LYS A 5 -18.65 -1.43 5.27
C LYS A 5 -17.15 -1.58 5.50
N LEU A 6 -16.38 -0.56 5.10
CA LEU A 6 -14.93 -0.53 5.28
C LEU A 6 -14.63 0.35 6.49
N TYR A 7 -13.83 -0.16 7.42
CA TYR A 7 -13.27 0.61 8.52
C TYR A 7 -11.81 0.89 8.17
N ILE A 8 -11.46 2.17 8.14
CA ILE A 8 -10.12 2.62 7.76
C ILE A 8 -9.49 3.22 9.00
N VAL A 9 -8.30 2.73 9.34
CA VAL A 9 -7.47 3.26 10.40
C VAL A 9 -6.20 3.77 9.76
N ASP A 10 -5.90 5.06 9.98
CA ASP A 10 -4.67 5.67 9.52
C ASP A 10 -3.58 5.41 10.55
N LEU A 11 -2.43 4.91 10.09
CA LEU A 11 -1.27 4.65 10.93
C LEU A 11 -0.27 5.80 10.79
N PRO A 12 0.52 6.10 11.82
CA PRO A 12 1.60 7.07 11.71
C PRO A 12 2.51 6.76 10.51
N GLY A 13 2.78 7.78 9.71
CA GLY A 13 3.67 7.64 8.55
C GLY A 13 5.08 7.27 9.00
N THR A 14 5.64 6.22 8.42
CA THR A 14 6.99 5.74 8.72
C THR A 14 7.74 5.32 7.45
N TYR A 15 9.07 5.29 7.53
CA TYR A 15 9.95 4.70 6.51
C TYR A 15 10.37 3.27 6.85
N SER A 16 10.13 2.79 8.07
CA SER A 16 10.51 1.46 8.51
C SER A 16 9.64 0.95 9.68
N LEU A 17 9.74 -0.35 9.96
CA LEU A 17 9.12 -1.03 11.11
C LEU A 17 10.19 -1.59 12.06
N THR A 18 11.39 -1.02 12.02
CA THR A 18 12.54 -1.44 12.84
C THR A 18 12.45 -0.98 14.30
N ALA A 19 11.45 -0.16 14.65
CA ALA A 19 11.07 0.25 16.00
C ALA A 19 12.08 1.18 16.71
N TYR A 20 12.72 2.06 15.94
CA TYR A 20 13.58 3.11 16.48
C TYR A 20 12.80 4.35 16.92
N SER A 21 11.56 4.53 16.44
CA SER A 21 10.69 5.63 16.87
C SER A 21 9.34 5.14 17.45
N PRO A 22 8.67 5.95 18.28
CA PRO A 22 7.32 5.65 18.76
C PRO A 22 6.32 5.41 17.62
N GLU A 23 6.43 6.14 16.52
CA GLU A 23 5.57 6.00 15.34
C GLU A 23 5.74 4.63 14.67
N GLU A 24 6.99 4.18 14.51
CA GLU A 24 7.31 2.85 13.98
C GLU A 24 6.77 1.74 14.88
N LEU A 25 6.92 1.89 16.19
CA LEU A 25 6.39 0.96 17.18
C LEU A 25 4.88 0.86 17.11
N ILE A 26 4.17 1.98 17.03
CA ILE A 26 2.71 2.02 16.94
C ILE A 26 2.25 1.33 15.65
N ALA A 27 2.83 1.68 14.49
CA ALA A 27 2.44 1.09 13.22
C ALA A 27 2.68 -0.42 13.20
N ARG A 28 3.87 -0.87 13.64
CA ARG A 28 4.23 -2.29 13.70
C ARG A 28 3.31 -3.07 14.64
N ASN A 29 3.13 -2.59 15.87
CA ASN A 29 2.33 -3.30 16.86
C ASN A 29 0.88 -3.37 16.42
N TYR A 30 0.33 -2.31 15.83
CA TYR A 30 -1.03 -2.34 15.28
C TYR A 30 -1.21 -3.45 14.24
N ILE A 31 -0.29 -3.56 13.27
CA ILE A 31 -0.37 -4.60 12.23
C ILE A 31 -0.31 -6.01 12.84
N ILE A 32 0.54 -6.23 13.84
CA ILE A 32 0.75 -7.54 14.47
C ILE A 32 -0.39 -7.93 15.43
N GLU A 33 -0.86 -6.99 16.23
CA GLU A 33 -1.81 -7.21 17.34
C GLU A 33 -3.26 -7.13 16.85
N GLU A 34 -3.61 -6.09 16.09
CA GLU A 34 -4.98 -5.88 15.61
C GLU A 34 -5.29 -6.68 14.35
N ARG A 35 -4.27 -7.12 13.60
CA ARG A 35 -4.36 -8.00 12.42
C ARG A 35 -5.46 -7.55 11.43
N PRO A 36 -5.32 -6.36 10.83
CA PRO A 36 -6.31 -5.87 9.88
C PRO A 36 -6.48 -6.83 8.71
N ASP A 37 -7.69 -6.90 8.16
CA ASP A 37 -8.00 -7.78 7.01
C ASP A 37 -7.11 -7.48 5.80
N VAL A 38 -6.75 -6.20 5.62
CA VAL A 38 -5.88 -5.70 4.55
C VAL A 38 -5.06 -4.53 5.06
N VAL A 39 -3.77 -4.52 4.72
CA VAL A 39 -2.89 -3.34 4.85
C VAL A 39 -2.77 -2.68 3.47
N VAL A 40 -3.01 -1.37 3.40
CA VAL A 40 -2.79 -0.59 2.18
C VAL A 40 -1.50 0.19 2.32
N ASP A 41 -0.47 -0.20 1.58
CA ASP A 41 0.81 0.50 1.54
C ASP A 41 0.79 1.57 0.45
N VAL A 42 1.00 2.83 0.83
CA VAL A 42 0.96 3.97 -0.10
C VAL A 42 2.39 4.30 -0.51
N VAL A 43 2.76 3.85 -1.70
CA VAL A 43 4.12 3.94 -2.24
C VAL A 43 4.23 5.10 -3.22
N ASP A 44 5.17 6.02 -3.00
CA ASP A 44 5.45 7.12 -3.95
C ASP A 44 6.24 6.64 -5.17
N ALA A 45 5.62 6.64 -6.35
CA ALA A 45 6.23 6.21 -7.61
C ALA A 45 7.45 7.06 -8.00
N SER A 46 7.51 8.33 -7.59
CA SER A 46 8.65 9.21 -7.86
C SER A 46 9.87 8.93 -6.98
N ASN A 47 9.71 8.12 -5.92
CA ASN A 47 10.77 7.73 -5.00
C ASN A 47 10.65 6.24 -4.63
N LEU A 48 10.49 5.40 -5.66
CA LEU A 48 10.12 4.00 -5.52
C LEU A 48 11.10 3.20 -4.66
N GLU A 49 12.41 3.30 -4.93
CA GLU A 49 13.45 2.55 -4.20
C GLU A 49 13.36 2.78 -2.68
N ARG A 50 13.21 4.05 -2.26
CA ARG A 50 13.12 4.39 -0.84
C ARG A 50 11.82 3.87 -0.19
N ASN A 51 10.71 3.89 -0.92
CA ASN A 51 9.43 3.42 -0.38
C ASN A 51 9.39 1.89 -0.27
N LEU A 52 10.04 1.17 -1.20
CA LEU A 52 10.05 -0.29 -1.18
C LEU A 52 10.72 -0.89 0.06
N TYR A 53 11.55 -0.15 0.81
CA TYR A 53 12.08 -0.63 2.09
C TYR A 53 10.97 -0.97 3.09
N LEU A 54 9.95 -0.10 3.23
CA LEU A 54 8.80 -0.38 4.09
C LEU A 54 7.95 -1.52 3.51
N THR A 55 7.72 -1.50 2.20
CA THR A 55 6.95 -2.53 1.50
C THR A 55 7.51 -3.92 1.76
N ILE A 56 8.83 -4.11 1.67
CA ILE A 56 9.47 -5.40 1.94
C ILE A 56 9.27 -5.81 3.41
N GLN A 57 9.41 -4.89 4.37
CA GLN A 57 9.18 -5.20 5.78
C GLN A 57 7.73 -5.62 6.06
N LEU A 58 6.75 -4.98 5.41
CA LEU A 58 5.34 -5.37 5.49
C LEU A 58 5.10 -6.79 4.93
N LEU A 59 5.74 -7.12 3.81
CA LEU A 59 5.70 -8.46 3.23
C LEU A 59 6.34 -9.51 4.15
N GLU A 60 7.50 -9.21 4.72
CA GLU A 60 8.20 -10.10 5.66
C GLU A 60 7.41 -10.32 6.96
N LEU A 61 6.67 -9.32 7.42
CA LEU A 61 5.74 -9.45 8.54
C LEU A 61 4.51 -10.32 8.21
N GLY A 62 4.31 -10.70 6.94
CA GLY A 62 3.16 -11.47 6.48
C GLY A 62 1.86 -10.65 6.43
N ALA A 63 1.96 -9.33 6.27
CA ALA A 63 0.78 -8.49 6.12
C ALA A 63 0.01 -8.84 4.84
N ASN A 64 -1.32 -8.87 4.93
CA ASN A 64 -2.18 -9.06 3.76
C ASN A 64 -2.24 -7.76 2.95
N LEU A 65 -1.33 -7.59 1.99
CA LEU A 65 -0.96 -6.28 1.45
C LEU A 65 -1.64 -5.95 0.11
N VAL A 66 -2.00 -4.67 -0.06
CA VAL A 66 -2.28 -4.03 -1.35
C VAL A 66 -1.44 -2.77 -1.47
N ILE A 67 -0.77 -2.58 -2.60
CA ILE A 67 0.07 -1.40 -2.84
C ILE A 67 -0.72 -0.37 -3.64
N ALA A 68 -0.88 0.82 -3.08
CA ALA A 68 -1.32 2.02 -3.79
C ALA A 68 -0.09 2.77 -4.30
N LEU A 69 0.33 2.47 -5.53
CA LEU A 69 1.44 3.16 -6.20
C LEU A 69 0.98 4.57 -6.60
N ASN A 70 1.26 5.55 -5.76
CA ASN A 70 0.76 6.91 -5.85
C ASN A 70 1.74 7.85 -6.56
N LYS A 71 1.26 9.02 -7.00
CA LYS A 71 2.02 10.04 -7.73
C LYS A 71 2.65 9.52 -9.04
N VAL A 72 1.95 8.64 -9.74
CA VAL A 72 2.42 8.13 -11.05
C VAL A 72 2.60 9.24 -12.08
N ASP A 73 1.79 10.29 -12.03
CA ASP A 73 1.96 11.48 -12.87
C ASP A 73 3.25 12.25 -12.57
N LEU A 74 3.60 12.40 -11.29
CA LEU A 74 4.86 13.03 -10.91
C LEU A 74 6.09 12.21 -11.33
N ALA A 75 5.99 10.87 -11.27
CA ALA A 75 7.06 10.00 -11.76
C ALA A 75 7.26 10.19 -13.27
N GLU A 76 6.17 10.17 -14.05
CA GLU A 76 6.19 10.41 -15.50
C GLU A 76 6.77 11.81 -15.83
N ASP A 77 6.34 12.86 -15.13
CA ASP A 77 6.83 14.23 -15.32
C ASP A 77 8.34 14.35 -15.03
N ASN A 78 8.88 13.52 -14.14
CA ASN A 78 10.31 13.43 -13.83
C ASN A 78 11.10 12.49 -14.77
N GLY A 79 10.45 11.93 -15.80
CA GLY A 79 11.06 10.99 -16.73
C GLY A 79 11.30 9.59 -16.14
N LEU A 80 10.60 9.25 -15.05
CA LEU A 80 10.64 7.92 -14.43
C LEU A 80 9.47 7.08 -14.93
N GLU A 81 9.78 5.97 -15.60
CA GLU A 81 8.77 4.96 -15.96
C GLU A 81 8.72 3.86 -14.90
N VAL A 82 7.58 3.74 -14.22
CA VAL A 82 7.32 2.65 -13.27
C VAL A 82 6.24 1.75 -13.86
N ASP A 83 6.55 0.47 -14.06
CA ASP A 83 5.60 -0.54 -14.53
C ASP A 83 4.89 -1.20 -13.33
N PRO A 84 3.60 -0.90 -13.09
CA PRO A 84 2.87 -1.46 -11.95
C PRO A 84 2.67 -2.97 -12.07
N LYS A 85 2.52 -3.51 -13.28
CA LYS A 85 2.32 -4.95 -13.49
C LYS A 85 3.58 -5.73 -13.18
N LYS A 86 4.72 -5.23 -13.66
CA LYS A 86 6.02 -5.84 -13.33
C LYS A 86 6.29 -5.79 -11.84
N LEU A 87 5.92 -4.69 -11.17
CA LEU A 87 6.05 -4.58 -9.72
C LEU A 87 5.13 -5.59 -8.98
N GLU A 88 3.89 -5.76 -9.44
CA GLU A 88 2.96 -6.77 -8.92
C GLU A 88 3.50 -8.19 -9.08
N GLU A 89 4.07 -8.52 -10.25
CA GLU A 89 4.70 -9.82 -10.50
C GLU A 89 5.91 -10.09 -9.59
N LEU A 90 6.73 -9.07 -9.34
CA LEU A 90 7.93 -9.18 -8.51
C LEU A 90 7.62 -9.26 -7.01
N LEU A 91 6.63 -8.50 -6.53
CA LEU A 91 6.26 -8.45 -5.12
C LEU A 91 5.21 -9.48 -4.72
N GLY A 92 4.49 -10.06 -5.68
CA GLY A 92 3.45 -11.06 -5.44
C GLY A 92 2.17 -10.52 -4.79
N VAL A 93 1.99 -9.20 -4.77
CA VAL A 93 0.83 -8.51 -4.18
C VAL A 93 0.26 -7.48 -5.15
N PRO A 94 -1.06 -7.19 -5.10
CA PRO A 94 -1.67 -6.27 -6.06
C PRO A 94 -1.06 -4.87 -5.99
N VAL A 95 -0.72 -4.32 -7.16
CA VAL A 95 -0.18 -2.95 -7.29
C VAL A 95 -1.15 -2.12 -8.11
N VAL A 96 -1.76 -1.12 -7.48
CA VAL A 96 -2.72 -0.23 -8.12
C VAL A 96 -2.12 1.15 -8.30
N PRO A 97 -1.91 1.62 -9.56
CA PRO A 97 -1.47 2.99 -9.81
C PRO A 97 -2.57 4.00 -9.46
N THR A 98 -2.19 5.08 -8.78
CA THR A 98 -3.12 6.09 -8.27
C THR A 98 -2.59 7.52 -8.41
N ILE A 99 -3.53 8.47 -8.50
CA ILE A 99 -3.25 9.90 -8.35
C ILE A 99 -4.28 10.45 -7.37
N ALA A 100 -3.92 10.48 -6.08
CA ALA A 100 -4.87 10.76 -5.00
C ALA A 100 -5.63 12.09 -5.14
N PRO A 101 -4.99 13.23 -5.46
CA PRO A 101 -5.71 14.51 -5.64
C PRO A 101 -6.72 14.48 -6.80
N LYS A 102 -6.45 13.69 -7.83
CA LYS A 102 -7.33 13.50 -9.01
C LYS A 102 -8.34 12.35 -8.81
N LYS A 103 -8.32 11.67 -7.66
CA LYS A 103 -9.10 10.46 -7.34
C LYS A 103 -8.96 9.34 -8.38
N GLN A 104 -7.87 9.33 -9.15
CA GLN A 104 -7.62 8.29 -10.15
C GLN A 104 -7.09 7.02 -9.48
N GLY A 105 -7.51 5.86 -9.98
CA GLY A 105 -7.16 4.55 -9.42
C GLY A 105 -7.95 4.13 -8.18
N MET A 106 -8.67 5.04 -7.51
CA MET A 106 -9.39 4.74 -6.26
C MET A 106 -10.41 3.61 -6.37
N LYS A 107 -11.16 3.53 -7.49
CA LYS A 107 -12.12 2.45 -7.71
C LYS A 107 -11.41 1.09 -7.79
N LYS A 108 -10.31 1.01 -8.53
CA LYS A 108 -9.50 -0.21 -8.68
C LYS A 108 -8.84 -0.59 -7.36
N LEU A 109 -8.40 0.40 -6.57
CA LEU A 109 -7.82 0.17 -5.25
C LEU A 109 -8.84 -0.47 -4.30
N CYS A 110 -10.06 0.08 -4.23
CA CYS A 110 -11.13 -0.53 -3.43
C CYS A 110 -11.50 -1.94 -3.90
N GLU A 111 -11.47 -2.21 -5.22
CA GLU A 111 -11.70 -3.56 -5.76
C GLU A 111 -10.58 -4.54 -5.38
N ALA A 112 -9.32 -4.10 -5.42
CA ALA A 112 -8.17 -4.88 -4.96
C ALA A 112 -8.25 -5.18 -3.47
N ILE A 113 -8.61 -4.19 -2.64
CA ILE A 113 -8.81 -4.36 -1.19
C ILE A 113 -9.87 -5.43 -0.92
N LEU A 114 -11.04 -5.37 -1.55
CA LEU A 114 -12.07 -6.39 -1.35
C LEU A 114 -11.61 -7.79 -1.79
N LYS A 115 -10.89 -7.88 -2.91
CA LYS A 115 -10.35 -9.16 -3.40
C LYS A 115 -9.35 -9.76 -2.41
N VAL A 116 -8.44 -8.95 -1.88
CA VAL A 116 -7.39 -9.38 -0.93
C VAL A 116 -7.96 -9.71 0.45
N ALA A 117 -9.02 -9.01 0.88
CA ALA A 117 -9.79 -9.35 2.08
C ALA A 117 -10.54 -10.69 1.99
N GLY A 118 -10.46 -11.42 0.85
CA GLY A 118 -11.15 -12.69 0.65
C GLY A 118 -12.67 -12.53 0.44
N VAL A 119 -13.11 -11.31 0.15
CA VAL A 119 -14.52 -11.00 -0.04
C VAL A 119 -14.91 -11.34 -1.48
N LYS A 120 -15.88 -12.26 -1.65
CA LYS A 120 -16.45 -12.57 -2.98
C LYS A 120 -17.20 -11.33 -3.49
N ALA A 121 -16.69 -10.76 -4.57
CA ALA A 121 -17.31 -9.65 -5.30
C ALA A 121 -18.55 -10.11 -6.07
#